data_AF-A0A1V6C7U8-F1
#
_entry.id   AF-A0A1V6C7U8-F1
#
_cell.length_a   1.000
_cell.length_b   1.000
_cell.length_c   1.000
_cell.angle_alpha   90.00
_cell.angle_beta   90.00
_cell.angle_gamma   90.00
#
_symmetry.space_group_name_H-M   'P 1'
#
loop_
_entity.id
_entity.type
_entity.pdbx_description
1 polymer ?
#
loop_
_entity_poly.entity_id
_entity_poly.type
_entity_poly.pdbx_seq_one_letter_code
_entity_poly.pdbx_strand_id
1 'polypeptide(L)'
;MRIFLAGSTVFLFLLGSASGMQLKLETPKDIYYEEEQILLKATILNDSSKTESYIIEFLQPRELNWMYIGSLHKLEIEETPEMTNFTNHMPPEPKPHSPETSSEYKPIILKPGNTYEILIPFFYDYYPVELPKTFRLKLYWQGIYSNTVSITVHPTKGKPDKNNIIINGDFSQGEEGKPYGWKILDDKAVWDSSQNFLMYNVDRTTAENEGYWVYSIFHKINSPSDYILSVKTKTSGPIIIIFVEGWGIVQGRKRRIERNECFYHQPADQTWKKQVRNVSFKNSNVKWMRLKLYVYGSPGKVWFSDISMLPAEK
;
A
#
# COMPACT_ATOMS: atom_id res chain seq x y z
N MET A 1 25.51 49.27 1.97
CA MET A 1 24.07 49.13 2.28
C MET A 1 23.37 48.52 1.07
N ARG A 2 23.15 47.20 1.09
CA ARG A 2 22.38 46.45 0.08
C ARG A 2 21.45 45.55 0.87
N ILE A 3 20.16 45.88 0.85
CA ILE A 3 19.12 45.04 1.43
C ILE A 3 18.60 44.17 0.28
N PHE A 4 18.87 42.87 0.39
CA PHE A 4 18.21 41.87 -0.44
C PHE A 4 16.78 41.71 0.06
N LEU A 5 15.81 42.09 -0.77
CA LEU A 5 14.41 41.69 -0.61
C LEU A 5 14.30 40.24 -1.07
N ALA A 6 14.36 39.29 -0.14
CA ALA A 6 13.89 37.94 -0.39
C ALA A 6 12.36 38.00 -0.49
N GLY A 7 11.84 37.64 -1.67
CA GLY A 7 10.41 37.59 -1.93
C GLY A 7 9.74 36.53 -1.07
N SER A 8 9.05 36.98 -0.02
CA SER A 8 8.02 36.19 0.64
C SER A 8 6.80 36.15 -0.28
N THR A 9 6.64 35.07 -1.03
CA THR A 9 5.37 34.77 -1.69
C THR A 9 4.35 34.45 -0.61
N VAL A 10 3.61 35.47 -0.17
CA VAL A 10 2.43 35.32 0.68
C VAL A 10 1.35 34.70 -0.20
N PHE A 11 1.22 33.37 -0.19
CA PHE A 11 0.05 32.69 -0.73
C PHE A 11 -1.12 32.99 0.22
N LEU A 12 -2.00 33.92 -0.18
CA LEU A 12 -3.29 34.12 0.48
C LEU A 12 -4.14 32.86 0.27
N PHE A 13 -4.20 32.00 1.28
CA PHE A 13 -5.20 30.94 1.39
C PHE A 13 -6.54 31.58 1.76
N LEU A 14 -7.37 31.93 0.77
CA LEU A 14 -8.78 32.21 0.97
C LEU A 14 -9.56 30.89 0.81
N LEU A 15 -9.49 30.04 1.82
CA LEU A 15 -10.43 28.95 2.03
C LEU A 15 -11.43 29.43 3.08
N GLY A 16 -12.71 29.54 2.71
CA GLY A 16 -13.76 29.98 3.63
C GLY A 16 -13.86 29.02 4.83
N SER A 17 -13.51 29.50 6.01
CA SER A 17 -13.63 28.75 7.26
C SER A 17 -15.01 28.96 7.88
N ALA A 18 -15.93 28.05 7.59
CA ALA A 18 -17.23 28.04 8.25
C ALA A 18 -17.17 27.38 9.64
N SER A 19 -16.06 26.72 10.01
CA SER A 19 -15.98 25.92 11.26
C SER A 19 -14.74 26.16 12.13
N GLY A 20 -13.96 27.23 11.92
CA GLY A 20 -12.74 27.44 12.71
C GLY A 20 -11.62 26.41 12.43
N MET A 21 -11.70 25.74 11.27
CA MET A 21 -10.74 24.75 10.80
C MET A 21 -10.30 25.09 9.37
N GLN A 22 -8.99 24.99 9.11
CA GLN A 22 -8.43 24.94 7.77
C GLN A 22 -7.77 23.59 7.52
N LEU A 23 -7.94 23.06 6.30
CA LEU A 23 -7.36 21.79 5.88
C LEU A 23 -6.42 22.03 4.71
N LYS A 24 -5.22 21.49 4.82
CA LYS A 24 -4.24 21.46 3.74
C LYS A 24 -3.86 20.03 3.46
N LEU A 25 -3.80 19.67 2.18
CA LEU A 25 -3.35 18.37 1.71
C LEU A 25 -2.09 18.55 0.87
N GLU A 26 -1.09 17.72 1.13
CA GLU A 26 0.22 17.78 0.48
C GLU A 26 0.71 16.38 0.12
N THR A 27 1.63 16.32 -0.82
CA THR A 27 2.35 15.11 -1.23
C THR A 27 3.85 15.44 -1.25
N PRO A 28 4.75 14.54 -0.82
CA PRO A 28 6.18 14.80 -0.86
C PRO A 28 6.73 14.90 -2.29
N LYS A 29 6.01 14.36 -3.29
CA LYS A 29 6.37 14.43 -4.71
C LYS A 29 5.14 14.28 -5.60
N ASP A 30 5.28 14.70 -6.86
CA ASP A 30 4.20 14.65 -7.86
C ASP A 30 4.22 13.38 -8.70
N ILE A 31 5.33 12.64 -8.71
CA ILE A 31 5.53 11.45 -9.54
C ILE A 31 5.87 10.25 -8.66
N TYR A 32 5.11 9.17 -8.84
CA TYR A 32 5.29 7.88 -8.18
C TYR A 32 5.41 6.76 -9.21
N TYR A 33 6.01 5.65 -8.80
CA TYR A 33 6.02 4.40 -9.55
C TYR A 33 5.17 3.33 -8.88
N GLU A 34 4.85 2.28 -9.62
CA GLU A 34 3.87 1.28 -9.22
C GLU A 34 4.22 0.56 -7.91
N GLU A 35 5.50 0.47 -7.57
CA GLU A 35 6.03 -0.17 -6.36
C GLU A 35 5.91 0.70 -5.10
N GLU A 36 5.60 1.99 -5.28
CA GLU A 36 5.69 2.96 -4.20
C GLU A 36 4.37 3.09 -3.41
N GLN A 37 4.52 3.24 -2.10
CA GLN A 37 3.42 3.66 -1.24
C GLN A 37 3.23 5.17 -1.37
N ILE A 38 1.98 5.59 -1.53
CA ILE A 38 1.60 7.00 -1.59
C ILE A 38 1.00 7.37 -0.24
N LEU A 39 1.65 8.31 0.45
CA LEU A 39 1.21 8.86 1.73
C LEU A 39 1.00 10.36 1.54
N LEU A 40 -0.26 10.79 1.60
CA LEU A 40 -0.63 12.20 1.55
C LEU A 40 -0.51 12.77 2.95
N LYS A 41 0.06 13.95 3.09
CA LYS A 41 0.13 14.67 4.36
C LYS A 41 -1.07 15.61 4.46
N ALA A 42 -1.92 15.40 5.45
CA ALA A 42 -2.99 16.32 5.81
C ALA A 42 -2.58 17.13 7.03
N THR A 43 -2.70 18.45 6.92
CA THR A 43 -2.46 19.41 8.01
C THR A 43 -3.77 20.07 8.36
N ILE A 44 -4.16 19.94 9.63
CA ILE A 44 -5.34 20.56 10.23
C ILE A 44 -4.85 21.77 11.02
N LEU A 45 -5.37 22.95 10.71
CA LEU A 45 -5.10 24.18 11.46
C LEU A 45 -6.39 24.61 12.16
N ASN A 46 -6.31 24.90 13.45
CA ASN A 46 -7.36 25.64 14.14
C ASN A 46 -7.18 27.14 13.88
N ASP A 47 -7.96 27.70 12.96
CA ASP A 47 -7.96 29.13 12.63
C ASP A 47 -9.00 29.93 13.43
N SER A 48 -9.69 29.27 14.37
CA SER A 48 -10.61 29.92 15.28
C SER A 48 -9.88 30.69 16.40
N SER A 49 -10.65 31.49 17.14
CA SER A 49 -10.18 32.15 18.36
C SER A 49 -10.30 31.29 19.63
N LYS A 50 -10.77 30.04 19.51
CA LYS A 50 -11.03 29.14 20.64
C LYS A 50 -10.26 27.83 20.51
N THR A 51 -10.17 27.10 21.61
CA THR A 51 -9.68 25.71 21.57
C THR A 51 -10.76 24.83 20.95
N GLU A 52 -10.39 24.07 19.93
CA GLU A 52 -11.30 23.18 19.20
C GLU A 52 -10.94 21.70 19.45
N SER A 53 -11.91 20.83 19.27
CA SER A 53 -11.78 19.37 19.46
C SER A 53 -12.22 18.64 18.19
N TYR A 54 -11.29 17.91 17.58
CA TYR A 54 -11.52 17.21 16.31
C TYR A 54 -11.50 15.69 16.50
N ILE A 55 -12.52 15.01 15.93
CA ILE A 55 -12.57 13.55 15.85
C ILE A 55 -11.86 13.13 14.56
N ILE A 56 -10.82 12.32 14.72
CA ILE A 56 -10.07 11.67 13.65
C ILE A 56 -10.09 10.16 13.82
N GLU A 57 -10.52 9.45 12.79
CA GLU A 57 -10.51 7.99 12.77
C GLU A 57 -9.18 7.51 12.18
N PHE A 58 -8.54 6.53 12.82
CA PHE A 58 -7.25 6.02 12.39
C PHE A 58 -7.38 4.62 11.77
N LEU A 59 -6.59 4.38 10.71
CA LEU A 59 -6.47 3.09 10.02
C LEU A 59 -5.68 2.07 10.85
N GLN A 60 -4.76 2.56 11.68
CA GLN A 60 -3.77 1.84 12.46
C GLN A 60 -3.68 2.50 13.85
N PRO A 61 -2.97 1.92 14.84
CA PRO A 61 -2.72 2.59 16.10
C PRO A 61 -2.23 4.02 15.90
N ARG A 62 -2.64 4.91 16.82
CA ARG A 62 -2.37 6.36 16.74
C ARG A 62 -0.90 6.68 16.49
N GLU A 63 0.02 5.83 16.95
CA GLU A 63 1.47 5.94 16.75
C GLU A 63 1.88 6.11 15.28
N LEU A 64 1.18 5.48 14.34
CA LEU A 64 1.48 5.60 12.90
C LEU A 64 0.84 6.81 12.24
N ASN A 65 -0.07 7.52 12.93
CA ASN A 65 -0.81 8.68 12.42
C ASN A 65 -1.39 8.46 11.01
N TRP A 66 -2.02 7.31 10.74
CA TRP A 66 -2.70 7.05 9.47
C TRP A 66 -4.20 7.29 9.58
N MET A 67 -4.75 8.20 8.79
CA MET A 67 -6.17 8.53 8.77
C MET A 67 -6.99 7.48 8.02
N TYR A 68 -8.11 7.07 8.60
CA TYR A 68 -9.13 6.28 7.94
C TYR A 68 -10.02 7.18 7.07
N ILE A 69 -10.07 6.88 5.77
CA ILE A 69 -10.98 7.53 4.81
C ILE A 69 -12.23 6.66 4.69
N GLY A 70 -13.29 7.12 5.34
CA GLY A 70 -14.61 6.54 5.43
C GLY A 70 -15.46 7.37 6.39
N SER A 71 -16.78 7.17 6.39
CA SER A 71 -17.72 7.83 7.30
C SER A 71 -17.62 9.37 7.32
N LEU A 72 -16.86 9.94 8.26
CA LEU A 72 -16.72 11.40 8.46
C LEU A 72 -15.75 12.07 7.47
N HIS A 73 -14.84 11.28 6.89
CA HIS A 73 -13.79 11.76 5.99
C HIS A 73 -13.93 11.12 4.61
N LYS A 74 -13.82 11.92 3.56
CA LYS A 74 -13.87 11.45 2.18
C LYS A 74 -12.68 12.02 1.40
N LEU A 75 -11.90 11.15 0.79
CA LEU A 75 -10.91 11.55 -0.21
C LEU A 75 -11.57 11.47 -1.58
N GLU A 76 -11.94 12.61 -2.14
CA GLU A 76 -12.45 12.69 -3.51
C GLU A 76 -11.29 12.53 -4.49
N ILE A 77 -11.55 11.76 -5.55
CA ILE A 77 -10.70 11.69 -6.74
C ILE A 77 -11.49 12.29 -7.87
N GLU A 78 -11.08 13.46 -8.35
CA GLU A 78 -11.78 14.12 -9.44
C GLU A 78 -11.81 13.20 -10.67
N GLU A 79 -12.90 13.27 -11.44
CA GLU A 79 -13.10 12.51 -12.68
C GLU A 79 -13.13 10.97 -12.51
N THR A 80 -13.18 10.48 -11.27
CA THR A 80 -13.47 9.08 -10.97
C THR A 80 -14.88 9.00 -10.40
N PRO A 81 -15.77 8.12 -10.94
CA PRO A 81 -17.12 7.96 -10.39
C PRO A 81 -17.06 7.72 -8.88
N GLU A 82 -17.97 8.38 -8.15
CA GLU A 82 -18.08 8.18 -6.71
C GLU A 82 -18.29 6.70 -6.42
N MET A 83 -17.41 6.13 -5.60
CA MET A 83 -17.57 4.75 -5.18
C MET A 83 -18.33 4.72 -3.87
N THR A 84 -19.64 4.51 -3.97
CA THR A 84 -20.50 4.22 -2.83
C THR A 84 -19.95 3.00 -2.07
N ASN A 85 -19.68 3.14 -0.78
CA ASN A 85 -19.04 2.14 0.10
C ASN A 85 -17.52 1.98 -0.09
N PHE A 86 -16.81 3.09 -0.33
CA PHE A 86 -15.35 3.13 -0.20
C PHE A 86 -14.93 2.87 1.25
N THR A 87 -14.42 1.66 1.52
CA THR A 87 -13.48 1.43 2.61
C THR A 87 -12.08 1.24 2.03
N ASN A 88 -11.08 1.85 2.66
CA ASN A 88 -9.66 1.69 2.30
C ASN A 88 -9.12 0.24 2.49
N HIS A 89 -9.95 -0.74 2.89
CA HIS A 89 -9.46 -2.04 3.40
C HIS A 89 -9.66 -3.24 2.46
N MET A 90 -8.57 -3.96 2.19
CA MET A 90 -8.11 -5.17 2.92
C MET A 90 -6.56 -5.27 2.74
N PRO A 91 -5.67 -5.63 3.70
CA PRO A 91 -5.72 -5.93 5.16
C PRO A 91 -4.76 -5.03 6.02
N PRO A 92 -4.74 -5.05 7.38
CA PRO A 92 -5.59 -5.78 8.31
C PRO A 92 -6.93 -5.06 8.54
N GLU A 93 -7.85 -5.72 9.24
CA GLU A 93 -9.00 -5.03 9.82
C GLU A 93 -8.46 -3.79 10.55
N PRO A 94 -9.02 -2.59 10.29
CA PRO A 94 -8.71 -1.48 11.17
C PRO A 94 -9.08 -1.97 12.56
N LYS A 95 -8.13 -2.05 13.50
CA LYS A 95 -8.48 -2.02 14.91
C LYS A 95 -8.94 -0.59 15.11
N PRO A 96 -10.24 -0.29 14.99
CA PRO A 96 -10.64 1.08 14.79
C PRO A 96 -10.40 1.73 16.15
N HIS A 97 -9.50 2.70 16.18
CA HIS A 97 -9.51 3.71 17.23
C HIS A 97 -10.50 4.77 16.76
N SER A 98 -11.78 4.41 16.67
CA SER A 98 -12.87 5.36 16.50
C SER A 98 -13.54 5.57 17.86
N PRO A 99 -14.27 6.69 18.04
CA PRO A 99 -15.08 6.89 19.24
C PRO A 99 -16.08 5.76 19.50
N GLU A 100 -16.48 5.01 18.48
CA GLU A 100 -17.48 3.94 18.55
C GLU A 100 -16.89 2.61 19.01
N THR A 101 -15.59 2.39 18.80
CA THR A 101 -14.94 1.08 18.97
C THR A 101 -13.84 1.07 20.03
N SER A 102 -13.51 2.23 20.61
CA SER A 102 -12.50 2.33 21.67
C SER A 102 -12.91 3.33 22.75
N SER A 103 -13.09 2.84 23.99
CA SER A 103 -13.34 3.68 25.17
C SER A 103 -12.17 4.58 25.55
N GLU A 104 -10.98 4.31 25.01
CA GLU A 104 -9.76 5.10 25.24
C GLU A 104 -9.53 6.16 24.16
N TYR A 105 -10.43 6.26 23.18
CA TYR A 105 -10.33 7.25 22.12
C TYR A 105 -10.32 8.68 22.71
N LYS A 106 -9.30 9.46 22.32
CA LYS A 106 -9.19 10.87 22.70
C LYS A 106 -9.22 11.73 21.44
N PRO A 107 -10.16 12.69 21.34
CA PRO A 107 -10.15 13.63 20.24
C PRO A 107 -8.88 14.49 20.28
N ILE A 108 -8.58 15.11 19.16
CA ILE A 108 -7.44 16.00 19.05
C ILE A 108 -7.87 17.39 19.50
N ILE A 109 -7.22 17.88 20.54
CA ILE A 109 -7.47 19.21 21.10
C ILE A 109 -6.44 20.18 20.54
N LEU A 110 -6.90 21.18 19.78
CA LEU A 110 -6.05 22.19 19.17
C LEU A 110 -6.37 23.58 19.73
N LYS A 111 -5.35 24.27 20.24
CA LYS A 111 -5.44 25.69 20.62
C LYS A 111 -5.49 26.57 19.35
N PRO A 112 -5.96 27.83 19.46
CA PRO A 112 -5.90 28.80 18.37
C PRO A 112 -4.51 28.87 17.73
N GLY A 113 -4.44 28.76 16.41
CA GLY A 113 -3.20 28.81 15.64
C GLY A 113 -2.36 27.54 15.64
N ASN A 114 -2.72 26.50 16.41
CA ASN A 114 -2.00 25.24 16.40
C ASN A 114 -2.38 24.38 15.19
N THR A 115 -1.40 23.61 14.72
CA THR A 115 -1.58 22.61 13.67
C THR A 115 -1.49 21.18 14.20
N TYR A 116 -2.09 20.26 13.46
CA TYR A 116 -1.90 18.83 13.61
C TYR A 116 -1.67 18.19 12.24
N GLU A 117 -0.69 17.29 12.18
CA GLU A 117 -0.32 16.60 10.95
C GLU A 117 -0.69 15.13 11.04
N ILE A 118 -1.26 14.61 9.96
CA ILE A 118 -1.63 13.21 9.81
C ILE A 118 -1.34 12.73 8.40
N LEU A 119 -1.05 11.44 8.24
CA LEU A 119 -0.82 10.82 6.94
C LEU A 119 -2.08 10.09 6.47
N ILE A 120 -2.31 10.11 5.16
CA ILE A 120 -3.42 9.41 4.51
C ILE A 120 -2.82 8.47 3.47
N PRO A 121 -2.92 7.15 3.67
CA PRO A 121 -2.48 6.21 2.66
C PRO A 121 -3.45 6.23 1.46
N PHE A 122 -2.88 6.36 0.25
CA PHE A 122 -3.62 6.36 -0.99
C PHE A 122 -3.35 5.10 -1.82
N PHE A 123 -4.24 4.11 -1.69
CA PHE A 123 -4.13 2.81 -2.34
C PHE A 123 -4.69 2.83 -3.77
N TYR A 124 -4.02 3.58 -4.66
CA TYR A 124 -4.43 3.75 -6.06
C TYR A 124 -4.51 2.43 -6.85
N ASP A 125 -3.79 1.39 -6.43
CA ASP A 125 -3.67 0.13 -7.15
C ASP A 125 -4.95 -0.70 -7.14
N TYR A 126 -5.86 -0.43 -6.20
CA TYR A 126 -7.20 -1.03 -6.17
C TYR A 126 -8.20 -0.40 -7.15
N TYR A 127 -7.83 0.70 -7.80
CA TYR A 127 -8.63 1.33 -8.83
C TYR A 127 -8.39 0.63 -10.18
N PRO A 128 -9.43 0.42 -10.99
CA PRO A 128 -9.33 -0.25 -12.28
C PRO A 128 -8.83 0.72 -13.36
N VAL A 129 -7.66 1.29 -13.16
CA VAL A 129 -7.02 2.24 -14.08
C VAL A 129 -5.81 1.62 -14.76
N GLU A 130 -5.53 2.07 -15.97
CA GLU A 130 -4.28 1.80 -16.67
C GLU A 130 -3.26 2.88 -16.30
N LEU A 131 -1.99 2.49 -16.13
CA LEU A 131 -0.89 3.41 -15.86
C LEU A 131 -0.16 3.77 -17.18
N PRO A 132 0.37 5.01 -17.32
CA PRO A 132 0.41 6.06 -16.31
C PRO A 132 -0.95 6.74 -16.09
N LYS A 133 -1.23 7.14 -14.83
CA LYS A 133 -2.47 7.82 -14.47
C LYS A 133 -2.19 8.97 -13.51
N THR A 134 -2.73 10.15 -13.83
CA THR A 134 -2.80 11.29 -12.92
C THR A 134 -4.08 11.21 -12.08
N PHE A 135 -3.94 11.36 -10.77
CA PHE A 135 -5.02 11.45 -9.80
C PHE A 135 -5.03 12.86 -9.21
N ARG A 136 -6.22 13.49 -9.20
CA ARG A 136 -6.45 14.78 -8.56
C ARG A 136 -7.28 14.53 -7.30
N LEU A 137 -6.69 14.81 -6.15
CA LEU A 137 -7.14 14.35 -4.85
C LEU A 137 -7.54 15.55 -3.99
N LYS A 138 -8.69 15.45 -3.33
CA LYS A 138 -9.20 16.49 -2.43
C LYS A 138 -9.81 15.87 -1.19
N LEU A 139 -9.37 16.27 -0.01
CA LEU A 139 -9.90 15.77 1.25
C LEU A 139 -11.14 16.59 1.64
N TYR A 140 -12.22 15.90 1.97
CA TYR A 140 -13.43 16.45 2.56
C TYR A 140 -13.58 15.94 3.99
N TRP A 141 -13.91 16.87 4.88
CA TRP A 141 -14.06 16.62 6.31
C TRP A 141 -15.16 17.53 6.84
N GLN A 142 -16.27 16.93 7.28
CA GLN A 142 -17.39 17.64 7.94
C GLN A 142 -17.80 18.95 7.24
N GLY A 143 -17.85 18.95 5.90
CA GLY A 143 -18.28 20.11 5.11
C GLY A 143 -17.17 21.10 4.72
N ILE A 144 -15.93 20.91 5.18
CA ILE A 144 -14.75 21.64 4.71
C ILE A 144 -13.94 20.76 3.78
N TYR A 145 -13.19 21.41 2.89
CA TYR A 145 -12.30 20.73 1.97
C TYR A 145 -10.89 21.31 1.98
N SER A 146 -9.92 20.46 1.65
CA SER A 146 -8.53 20.86 1.40
C SER A 146 -8.34 21.49 0.02
N ASN A 147 -7.14 22.01 -0.25
CA ASN A 147 -6.67 22.19 -1.62
C ASN A 147 -6.64 20.86 -2.39
N THR A 148 -6.68 20.93 -3.72
CA THR A 148 -6.45 19.77 -4.60
C THR A 148 -4.96 19.47 -4.70
N VAL A 149 -4.59 18.20 -4.60
CA VAL A 149 -3.25 17.67 -4.87
C VAL A 149 -3.28 16.84 -6.14
N SER A 150 -2.29 16.97 -7.01
CA SER A 150 -2.18 16.16 -8.23
C SER A 150 -0.96 15.25 -8.13
N ILE A 151 -1.14 13.96 -8.36
CA ILE A 151 -0.07 12.97 -8.39
C ILE A 151 -0.18 12.12 -9.65
N THR A 152 0.95 11.76 -10.26
CA THR A 152 0.99 10.86 -11.41
C THR A 152 1.70 9.58 -11.01
N VAL A 153 1.04 8.45 -11.24
CA VAL A 153 1.64 7.13 -11.03
C VAL A 153 2.03 6.54 -12.38
N HIS A 154 3.30 6.17 -12.51
CA HIS A 154 3.85 5.49 -13.68
C HIS A 154 3.88 3.97 -13.46
N PRO A 155 3.80 3.18 -14.55
CA PRO A 155 4.01 1.73 -14.46
C PRO A 155 5.43 1.44 -13.96
N THR A 156 5.62 0.23 -13.42
CA THR A 156 6.97 -0.27 -13.11
C THR A 156 7.92 -0.13 -14.31
N LYS A 157 9.19 0.19 -14.02
CA LYS A 157 10.28 0.13 -15.02
C LYS A 157 10.81 -1.29 -15.21
N GLY A 158 10.46 -2.20 -14.31
CA GLY A 158 10.92 -3.59 -14.33
C GLY A 158 10.38 -4.34 -15.53
N LYS A 159 11.15 -5.33 -15.97
CA LYS A 159 10.76 -6.24 -17.03
C LYS A 159 10.69 -7.68 -16.52
N PRO A 160 9.77 -8.50 -17.05
CA PRO A 160 9.83 -9.93 -16.81
C PRO A 160 10.99 -10.58 -17.57
N ASP A 161 11.46 -11.72 -17.07
CA ASP A 161 12.38 -12.58 -17.83
C ASP A 161 11.59 -13.47 -18.81
N LYS A 162 11.87 -13.34 -20.11
CA LYS A 162 11.27 -14.13 -21.20
C LYS A 162 9.74 -14.19 -21.12
N ASN A 163 9.19 -15.38 -20.81
CA ASN A 163 7.75 -15.67 -20.76
C ASN A 163 7.17 -15.60 -19.35
N ASN A 164 7.98 -15.19 -18.35
CA ASN A 164 7.52 -15.06 -16.98
C ASN A 164 6.48 -13.94 -16.86
N ILE A 165 5.36 -14.21 -16.19
CA ILE A 165 4.35 -13.18 -15.92
C ILE A 165 4.85 -12.23 -14.82
N ILE A 166 5.69 -12.74 -13.91
CA ILE A 166 6.22 -11.98 -12.78
C ILE A 166 7.34 -11.07 -13.27
N ILE A 167 7.15 -9.77 -13.07
CA ILE A 167 8.16 -8.76 -13.35
C ILE A 167 9.24 -8.88 -12.28
N ASN A 168 10.51 -8.92 -12.71
CA ASN A 168 11.66 -8.93 -11.82
C ASN A 168 11.56 -10.03 -10.73
N GLY A 169 11.13 -11.23 -11.12
CA GLY A 169 10.97 -12.35 -10.19
C GLY A 169 12.29 -12.89 -9.65
N ASP A 170 13.40 -12.59 -10.30
CA ASP A 170 14.77 -12.86 -9.86
C ASP A 170 15.34 -11.75 -8.96
N PHE A 171 14.64 -10.61 -8.81
CA PHE A 171 15.08 -9.44 -8.04
C PHE A 171 16.40 -8.82 -8.54
N SER A 172 16.71 -8.91 -9.83
CA SER A 172 17.92 -8.32 -10.42
C SER A 172 17.78 -6.84 -10.80
N GLN A 173 16.56 -6.31 -10.83
CA GLN A 173 16.26 -4.95 -11.29
C GLN A 173 15.65 -4.10 -10.18
N GLY A 174 16.04 -2.83 -10.11
CA GLY A 174 15.46 -1.86 -9.19
C GLY A 174 16.35 -0.63 -9.02
N GLU A 175 15.88 0.32 -8.24
CA GLU A 175 16.60 1.57 -7.94
C GLU A 175 16.31 1.98 -6.49
N GLU A 176 17.24 2.71 -5.87
CA GLU A 176 17.04 3.33 -4.55
C GLU A 176 16.55 2.36 -3.45
N GLY A 177 17.05 1.11 -3.47
CA GLY A 177 16.66 0.09 -2.48
C GLY A 177 15.26 -0.49 -2.69
N LYS A 178 14.63 -0.25 -3.84
CA LYS A 178 13.31 -0.80 -4.21
C LYS A 178 13.42 -1.73 -5.42
N PRO A 179 13.07 -3.02 -5.30
CA PRO A 179 12.99 -3.92 -6.44
C PRO A 179 11.79 -3.55 -7.31
N TYR A 180 12.01 -3.38 -8.62
CA TYR A 180 10.90 -3.10 -9.55
C TYR A 180 9.86 -4.23 -9.52
N GLY A 181 8.58 -3.90 -9.67
CA GLY A 181 7.47 -4.85 -9.68
C GLY A 181 7.06 -5.39 -8.30
N TRP A 182 7.68 -4.93 -7.21
CA TRP A 182 7.45 -5.45 -5.85
C TRP A 182 7.25 -4.32 -4.83
N LYS A 183 6.15 -4.38 -4.07
CA LYS A 183 5.81 -3.45 -2.99
C LYS A 183 6.29 -3.97 -1.65
N ILE A 184 7.38 -3.39 -1.15
CA ILE A 184 7.89 -3.60 0.20
C ILE A 184 7.22 -2.60 1.14
N LEU A 185 6.47 -3.10 2.12
CA LEU A 185 5.63 -2.29 3.02
C LEU A 185 6.22 -2.10 4.42
N ASP A 186 7.28 -2.83 4.73
CA ASP A 186 7.81 -2.97 6.08
C ASP A 186 9.34 -3.10 6.02
N ASP A 187 10.02 -2.61 7.06
CA ASP A 187 11.48 -2.53 7.13
C ASP A 187 12.17 -3.89 7.37
N LYS A 188 11.40 -4.93 7.71
CA LYS A 188 11.90 -6.29 7.95
C LYS A 188 12.10 -7.06 6.66
N ALA A 189 11.54 -6.59 5.55
CA ALA A 189 11.79 -7.11 4.22
C ALA A 189 12.87 -6.27 3.53
N VAL A 190 14.00 -6.91 3.26
CA VAL A 190 15.19 -6.28 2.67
C VAL A 190 15.45 -6.89 1.29
N TRP A 191 15.55 -6.04 0.28
CA TRP A 191 16.05 -6.44 -1.04
C TRP A 191 17.57 -6.28 -1.10
N ASP A 192 18.26 -7.35 -1.48
CA ASP A 192 19.70 -7.34 -1.76
C ASP A 192 19.91 -7.44 -3.27
N SER A 193 20.20 -6.30 -3.90
CA SER A 193 20.43 -6.19 -5.34
C SER A 193 21.77 -6.79 -5.79
N SER A 194 22.72 -7.02 -4.88
CA SER A 194 24.01 -7.63 -5.22
C SER A 194 23.92 -9.16 -5.31
N GLN A 195 22.96 -9.73 -4.57
CA GLN A 195 22.71 -11.16 -4.50
C GLN A 195 21.40 -11.59 -5.17
N ASN A 196 20.61 -10.64 -5.68
CA ASN A 196 19.36 -10.88 -6.39
C ASN A 196 18.36 -11.70 -5.55
N PHE A 197 18.08 -11.25 -4.34
CA PHE A 197 17.05 -11.85 -3.48
C PHE A 197 16.27 -10.82 -2.66
N LEU A 198 15.09 -11.25 -2.23
CA LEU A 198 14.35 -10.61 -1.14
C LEU A 198 14.50 -11.43 0.14
N MET A 199 14.83 -10.80 1.26
CA MET A 199 14.99 -11.44 2.56
C MET A 199 14.00 -10.87 3.57
N TYR A 200 13.41 -11.72 4.39
CA TYR A 200 12.72 -11.32 5.62
C TYR A 200 13.57 -11.63 6.84
N ASN A 201 13.55 -10.74 7.82
CA ASN A 201 14.02 -10.99 9.17
C ASN A 201 12.83 -11.08 10.13
N VAL A 202 12.42 -12.30 10.46
CA VAL A 202 11.28 -12.57 11.33
C VAL A 202 11.72 -12.53 12.79
N ASP A 203 11.31 -11.48 13.51
CA ASP A 203 11.58 -11.36 14.94
C ASP A 203 10.55 -12.12 15.79
N ARG A 204 10.82 -12.23 17.11
CA ARG A 204 9.98 -12.98 18.05
C ARG A 204 8.58 -12.39 18.19
N THR A 205 8.47 -11.07 18.20
CA THR A 205 7.18 -10.40 18.31
C THR A 205 6.30 -10.77 17.13
N THR A 206 6.82 -10.76 15.91
CA THR A 206 6.02 -11.13 14.74
C THR A 206 5.83 -12.64 14.60
N ALA A 207 6.78 -13.44 15.06
CA ALA A 207 6.62 -14.89 15.12
C ALA A 207 5.37 -15.32 15.92
N GLU A 208 5.00 -14.51 16.90
CA GLU A 208 3.85 -14.69 17.79
C GLU A 208 2.57 -13.99 17.25
N ASN A 209 2.61 -13.34 16.06
CA ASN A 209 1.52 -12.53 15.48
C ASN A 209 1.24 -12.84 13.97
N GLU A 210 0.79 -11.84 13.20
CA GLU A 210 0.23 -11.95 11.83
C GLU A 210 1.25 -12.15 10.69
N GLY A 211 2.55 -12.36 10.98
CA GLY A 211 3.58 -12.52 9.96
C GLY A 211 3.92 -11.26 9.15
N TYR A 212 4.80 -11.42 8.14
CA TYR A 212 5.23 -10.35 7.23
C TYR A 212 4.89 -10.69 5.79
N TRP A 213 4.75 -9.65 4.96
CA TRP A 213 4.55 -9.85 3.53
C TRP A 213 5.04 -8.71 2.64
N VAL A 214 5.28 -9.09 1.38
CA VAL A 214 5.60 -8.24 0.23
C VAL A 214 4.67 -8.68 -0.89
N TYR A 215 4.13 -7.71 -1.61
CA TYR A 215 3.27 -7.98 -2.77
C TYR A 215 4.04 -7.75 -4.06
N SER A 216 3.79 -8.57 -5.08
CA SER A 216 4.04 -8.12 -6.45
C SER A 216 3.04 -7.03 -6.81
N ILE A 217 3.33 -6.27 -7.87
CA ILE A 217 2.31 -5.47 -8.54
C ILE A 217 1.22 -6.38 -9.16
N PHE A 218 0.18 -5.76 -9.73
CA PHE A 218 -0.88 -6.49 -10.42
C PHE A 218 -0.43 -6.91 -11.81
N HIS A 219 -0.55 -8.18 -12.14
CA HIS A 219 -0.27 -8.72 -13.47
C HIS A 219 -1.58 -9.11 -14.14
N LYS A 220 -1.83 -8.62 -15.35
CA LYS A 220 -2.98 -9.08 -16.16
C LYS A 220 -2.80 -10.55 -16.52
N ILE A 221 -3.87 -11.32 -16.39
CA ILE A 221 -3.89 -12.75 -16.74
C ILE A 221 -5.19 -13.14 -17.43
N ASN A 222 -5.16 -14.31 -18.07
CA ASN A 222 -6.34 -14.96 -18.61
C ASN A 222 -6.94 -15.88 -17.54
N SER A 223 -8.26 -15.88 -17.43
CA SER A 223 -8.98 -16.79 -16.54
C SER A 223 -10.31 -17.21 -17.18
N PRO A 224 -10.75 -18.48 -17.07
CA PRO A 224 -10.09 -19.56 -16.33
C PRO A 224 -8.83 -20.07 -17.03
N SER A 225 -7.79 -20.38 -16.25
CA SER A 225 -6.51 -20.91 -16.77
C SER A 225 -5.68 -21.53 -15.67
N ASP A 226 -4.82 -22.47 -16.07
CA ASP A 226 -3.81 -23.09 -15.21
C ASP A 226 -2.43 -22.47 -15.46
N TYR A 227 -1.65 -22.43 -14.39
CA TYR A 227 -0.32 -21.83 -14.34
C TYR A 227 0.61 -22.68 -13.46
N ILE A 228 1.91 -22.52 -13.69
CA ILE A 228 2.98 -23.15 -12.92
C ILE A 228 3.75 -22.06 -12.19
N LEU A 229 3.65 -22.06 -10.86
CA LEU A 229 4.47 -21.23 -9.97
C LEU A 229 5.75 -21.99 -9.63
N SER A 230 6.91 -21.38 -9.85
CA SER A 230 8.22 -21.89 -9.45
C SER A 230 8.94 -20.83 -8.64
N VAL A 231 9.43 -21.19 -7.45
CA VAL A 231 10.15 -20.26 -6.57
C VAL A 231 11.34 -20.95 -5.92
N LYS A 232 12.44 -20.21 -5.77
CA LYS A 232 13.61 -20.63 -5.01
C LYS A 232 13.59 -19.95 -3.63
N THR A 233 13.62 -20.76 -2.59
CA THR A 233 13.54 -20.30 -1.20
C THR A 233 14.65 -20.88 -0.34
N LYS A 234 15.09 -20.10 0.65
CA LYS A 234 15.99 -20.52 1.73
C LYS A 234 15.35 -20.09 3.06
N THR A 235 15.48 -20.87 4.12
CA THR A 235 14.92 -20.52 5.45
C THR A 235 15.80 -21.03 6.57
N SER A 236 15.81 -20.30 7.69
CA SER A 236 16.40 -20.72 8.96
C SER A 236 15.35 -21.10 10.01
N GLY A 237 14.07 -21.20 9.64
CA GLY A 237 13.00 -21.51 10.60
C GLY A 237 11.60 -21.10 10.15
N PRO A 238 11.36 -19.84 9.75
CA PRO A 238 10.00 -19.36 9.51
C PRO A 238 9.26 -20.13 8.41
N ILE A 239 7.94 -20.22 8.56
CA ILE A 239 7.04 -20.87 7.61
C ILE A 239 6.83 -19.94 6.41
N ILE A 240 6.81 -20.51 5.21
CA ILE A 240 6.65 -19.80 3.95
C ILE A 240 5.32 -20.20 3.31
N ILE A 241 4.48 -19.20 3.01
CA ILE A 241 3.29 -19.34 2.18
C ILE A 241 3.40 -18.32 1.05
N ILE A 242 3.18 -18.76 -0.18
CA ILE A 242 2.99 -17.86 -1.32
C ILE A 242 1.52 -17.89 -1.67
N PHE A 243 0.83 -16.77 -1.46
CA PHE A 243 -0.54 -16.65 -1.95
C PHE A 243 -0.50 -16.14 -3.39
N VAL A 244 -1.13 -16.88 -4.29
CA VAL A 244 -1.42 -16.40 -5.64
C VAL A 244 -2.86 -15.93 -5.64
N GLU A 245 -3.04 -14.61 -5.57
CA GLU A 245 -4.34 -13.98 -5.42
C GLU A 245 -4.89 -13.60 -6.79
N GLY A 246 -6.12 -14.02 -7.09
CA GLY A 246 -6.88 -13.64 -8.28
C GLY A 246 -7.81 -12.49 -7.98
N TRP A 247 -7.76 -11.45 -8.81
CA TRP A 247 -8.46 -10.20 -8.63
C TRP A 247 -9.36 -9.90 -9.83
N GLY A 248 -10.56 -9.43 -9.55
CA GLY A 248 -11.54 -8.97 -10.53
C GLY A 248 -12.24 -7.70 -10.06
N ILE A 249 -13.21 -7.23 -10.83
CA ILE A 249 -13.96 -6.02 -10.49
C ILE A 249 -15.18 -6.35 -9.65
N VAL A 250 -15.24 -5.76 -8.45
CA VAL A 250 -16.39 -5.81 -7.55
C VAL A 250 -16.68 -4.40 -7.09
N GLN A 251 -17.91 -3.92 -7.31
CA GLN A 251 -18.35 -2.56 -6.97
C GLN A 251 -17.38 -1.47 -7.48
N GLY A 252 -16.92 -1.62 -8.73
CA GLY A 252 -16.02 -0.65 -9.38
C GLY A 252 -14.55 -0.72 -8.97
N ARG A 253 -14.12 -1.70 -8.15
CA ARG A 253 -12.72 -1.87 -7.73
C ARG A 253 -12.14 -3.22 -8.01
N LYS A 254 -10.80 -3.28 -8.09
CA LYS A 254 -10.08 -4.54 -7.95
C LYS A 254 -10.32 -5.09 -6.54
N ARG A 255 -10.94 -6.27 -6.45
CA ARG A 255 -11.09 -7.04 -5.21
C ARG A 255 -10.58 -8.46 -5.43
N ARG A 256 -9.99 -9.06 -4.40
CA ARG A 256 -9.60 -10.47 -4.41
C ARG A 256 -10.87 -11.30 -4.45
N ILE A 257 -11.01 -12.12 -5.48
CA ILE A 257 -12.18 -12.98 -5.71
C ILE A 257 -11.79 -14.46 -5.83
N GLU A 258 -10.49 -14.75 -5.81
CA GLU A 258 -9.94 -16.10 -5.77
C GLU A 258 -8.57 -16.07 -5.09
N ARG A 259 -8.17 -17.16 -4.42
CA ARG A 259 -6.87 -17.28 -3.76
C ARG A 259 -6.40 -18.72 -3.84
N ASN A 260 -5.16 -18.90 -4.30
CA ASN A 260 -4.43 -20.16 -4.19
C ASN A 260 -3.37 -20.01 -3.10
N GLU A 261 -3.28 -20.99 -2.20
CA GLU A 261 -2.32 -20.99 -1.10
C GLU A 261 -1.24 -22.04 -1.36
N CYS A 262 -0.01 -21.57 -1.59
CA CYS A 262 1.11 -22.45 -1.88
C CYS A 262 2.02 -22.51 -0.65
N PHE A 263 1.89 -23.57 0.14
CA PHE A 263 2.79 -23.84 1.27
C PHE A 263 4.13 -24.39 0.80
N TYR A 264 5.23 -23.83 1.31
CA TYR A 264 6.59 -24.25 1.00
C TYR A 264 7.22 -24.89 2.24
N HIS A 265 7.00 -26.20 2.40
CA HIS A 265 7.58 -26.97 3.48
C HIS A 265 9.03 -27.34 3.14
N GLN A 266 9.98 -26.76 3.85
CA GLN A 266 11.40 -27.14 3.74
C GLN A 266 12.08 -27.12 5.11
N PRO A 267 13.05 -28.02 5.35
CA PRO A 267 13.90 -27.97 6.52
C PRO A 267 14.60 -26.61 6.69
N ALA A 268 14.80 -26.21 7.93
CA ALA A 268 15.54 -25.00 8.33
C ALA A 268 17.07 -25.18 8.23
N ASP A 269 17.53 -25.74 7.11
CA ASP A 269 18.94 -26.09 6.87
C ASP A 269 19.72 -24.98 6.15
N GLN A 270 19.08 -23.83 5.91
CA GLN A 270 19.65 -22.69 5.20
C GLN A 270 20.21 -23.03 3.80
N THR A 271 19.66 -24.05 3.14
CA THR A 271 19.97 -24.35 1.74
C THR A 271 18.91 -23.77 0.80
N TRP A 272 19.33 -23.36 -0.39
CA TRP A 272 18.41 -22.92 -1.44
C TRP A 272 17.69 -24.12 -2.04
N LYS A 273 16.35 -24.07 -2.06
CA LYS A 273 15.51 -25.11 -2.65
C LYS A 273 14.55 -24.49 -3.64
N LYS A 274 14.47 -25.09 -4.83
CA LYS A 274 13.47 -24.73 -5.83
C LYS A 274 12.25 -25.63 -5.62
N GLN A 275 11.07 -25.04 -5.52
CA GLN A 275 9.81 -25.79 -5.47
C GLN A 275 8.84 -25.25 -6.52
N VAL A 276 8.05 -26.17 -7.07
CA VAL A 276 7.07 -25.92 -8.13
C VAL A 276 5.67 -26.26 -7.61
N ARG A 277 4.68 -25.46 -8.02
CA ARG A 277 3.27 -25.59 -7.63
C ARG A 277 2.38 -25.32 -8.83
N ASN A 278 1.34 -26.13 -8.99
CA ASN A 278 0.27 -25.85 -9.94
C ASN A 278 -0.69 -24.85 -9.31
N VAL A 279 -1.14 -23.88 -10.10
CA VAL A 279 -2.07 -22.84 -9.69
C VAL A 279 -3.17 -22.76 -10.72
N SER A 280 -4.42 -22.87 -10.28
CA SER A 280 -5.58 -22.80 -11.15
C SER A 280 -6.41 -21.57 -10.78
N PHE A 281 -6.79 -20.80 -11.78
CA PHE A 281 -7.88 -19.82 -11.64
C PHE A 281 -9.12 -20.38 -12.31
N LYS A 282 -10.15 -20.67 -11.52
CA LYS A 282 -11.41 -21.22 -12.01
C LYS A 282 -12.43 -20.13 -12.31
N ASN A 283 -12.33 -18.98 -11.64
CA ASN A 283 -13.27 -17.89 -11.78
C ASN A 283 -12.94 -17.04 -13.02
N SER A 284 -13.81 -17.06 -14.04
CA SER A 284 -13.65 -16.28 -15.28
C SER A 284 -13.65 -14.75 -15.09
N ASN A 285 -14.07 -14.28 -13.91
CA ASN A 285 -14.05 -12.87 -13.55
C ASN A 285 -12.66 -12.40 -13.06
N VAL A 286 -11.71 -13.31 -12.82
CA VAL A 286 -10.32 -12.94 -12.53
C VAL A 286 -9.72 -12.31 -13.78
N LYS A 287 -9.18 -11.09 -13.63
CA LYS A 287 -8.51 -10.32 -14.70
C LYS A 287 -7.06 -9.98 -14.36
N TRP A 288 -6.76 -9.90 -13.07
CA TRP A 288 -5.41 -9.69 -12.57
C TRP A 288 -5.04 -10.76 -11.56
N MET A 289 -3.75 -11.02 -11.43
CA MET A 289 -3.20 -11.72 -10.29
C MET A 289 -2.17 -10.85 -9.58
N ARG A 290 -1.87 -11.21 -8.33
CA ARG A 290 -0.65 -10.75 -7.66
C ARG A 290 -0.14 -11.85 -6.73
N LEU A 291 1.15 -11.84 -6.47
CA LEU A 291 1.77 -12.69 -5.47
C LEU A 291 1.82 -11.96 -4.13
N LYS A 292 1.48 -12.67 -3.05
CA LYS A 292 1.82 -12.28 -1.67
C LYS A 292 2.87 -13.26 -1.17
N LEU A 293 4.11 -12.81 -1.01
CA LEU A 293 5.15 -13.57 -0.36
C LEU A 293 4.94 -13.41 1.15
N TYR A 294 4.51 -14.46 1.84
CA TYR A 294 4.12 -14.38 3.24
C TYR A 294 4.98 -15.30 4.10
N VAL A 295 5.46 -14.76 5.21
CA VAL A 295 6.27 -15.51 6.18
C VAL A 295 5.73 -15.31 7.58
N TYR A 296 5.68 -16.36 8.38
CA TYR A 296 5.19 -16.31 9.77
C TYR A 296 5.72 -17.48 10.60
N GLY A 297 5.34 -17.52 11.89
CA GLY A 297 5.79 -18.55 12.81
C GLY A 297 7.20 -18.26 13.30
N SER A 298 7.99 -19.29 13.62
CA SER A 298 9.25 -19.17 14.37
C SER A 298 10.20 -18.06 13.90
N PRO A 299 10.96 -17.41 14.81
CA PRO A 299 11.96 -16.41 14.45
C PRO A 299 13.03 -16.95 13.51
N GLY A 300 13.58 -16.07 12.67
CA GLY A 300 14.66 -16.43 11.75
C GLY A 300 14.58 -15.65 10.45
N LYS A 301 15.26 -16.16 9.42
CA LYS A 301 15.35 -15.50 8.12
C LYS A 301 14.75 -16.37 7.03
N VAL A 302 14.14 -15.71 6.05
CA VAL A 302 13.66 -16.34 4.81
C VAL A 302 14.20 -15.54 3.64
N TRP A 303 14.64 -16.23 2.59
CA TRP A 303 15.06 -15.59 1.34
C TRP A 303 14.24 -16.15 0.18
N PHE A 304 13.92 -15.28 -0.77
CA PHE A 304 13.19 -15.55 -2.01
C PHE A 304 14.02 -15.10 -3.21
N SER A 305 14.08 -15.92 -4.25
CA SER A 305 14.71 -15.61 -5.54
C SER A 305 14.11 -16.49 -6.64
N ASP A 306 14.44 -16.22 -7.90
CA ASP A 306 14.04 -16.98 -9.09
C ASP A 306 12.53 -17.31 -9.14
N ILE A 307 11.68 -16.33 -8.85
CA ILE A 307 10.22 -16.45 -8.88
C ILE A 307 9.73 -16.41 -10.32
N SER A 308 8.98 -17.42 -10.74
CA SER A 308 8.34 -17.45 -12.04
C SER A 308 6.92 -17.98 -11.99
N MET A 309 6.08 -17.42 -12.84
CA MET A 309 4.72 -17.84 -13.09
C MET A 309 4.54 -17.97 -14.60
N LEU A 310 4.31 -19.18 -15.07
CA LEU A 310 4.18 -19.51 -16.50
C LEU A 310 2.81 -20.13 -16.75
N PRO A 311 2.16 -19.89 -17.91
CA PRO A 311 1.00 -20.69 -18.31
C PRO A 311 1.36 -22.19 -18.27
N ALA A 312 0.47 -23.03 -17.74
CA ALA A 312 0.65 -24.46 -17.90
C ALA A 312 0.48 -24.80 -19.39
N GLU A 313 1.42 -25.55 -19.97
CA GLU A 313 1.25 -26.09 -21.32
C GLU A 313 0.00 -27.00 -21.31
N LYS A 314 -0.87 -26.83 -22.31
CA LYS A 314 -2.10 -27.63 -22.45
C LYS A 314 -1.82 -29.00 -23.03
#